data_AF-A0A0D6MC05-F1
#
_entry.id   AF-A0A0D6MC05-F1
#
_cell.length_a   1.000
_cell.length_b   1.000
_cell.length_c   1.000
_cell.angle_alpha   90.00
_cell.angle_beta   90.00
_cell.angle_gamma   90.00
#
_symmetry.space_group_name_H-M   'P 1'
#
loop_
_entity.id
_entity.type
_entity.pdbx_description
1 polymer ?
#
loop_
_entity_poly.entity_id
_entity_poly.type
_entity_poly.pdbx_seq_one_letter_code
_entity_poly.pdbx_strand_id
1 'polypeptide(L)'
;MDTVTDHISDFFTSHLTGPLLAWNDIDRGLNRSSYFHGFSVGGNIADTKDAPENSMAALELALKSSKYVLFDVQLASDGAAVVIKDATTGRTTEKNMTVAQSSSVDLAKLNLKTGEGTVPLFKDMMDKCREKEAKVVLQVQENSQALLAEISDYVRKNFVKEAKSRKMMVVALDADSKPAQNWLHDVAKIPYFTRNLKNMDGAKHTEAAKEE
;
A
#
# COMPACT_ATOMS: atom_id res chain seq x y z
N MET A 1 -13.32 18.92 16.96
CA MET A 1 -12.75 17.63 17.40
C MET A 1 -13.00 16.70 16.25
N ASP A 2 -12.01 16.60 15.39
CA ASP A 2 -12.22 16.31 13.98
C ASP A 2 -12.30 14.80 13.74
N THR A 3 -13.46 14.40 13.23
CA THR A 3 -13.85 13.08 12.71
C THR A 3 -12.92 12.49 11.63
N VAL A 4 -11.86 13.23 11.29
CA VAL A 4 -10.81 12.90 10.32
C VAL A 4 -9.70 12.04 10.95
N THR A 5 -9.51 12.11 12.27
CA THR A 5 -8.52 11.31 13.01
C THR A 5 -8.99 9.86 13.22
N ASP A 6 -10.31 9.65 13.29
CA ASP A 6 -10.90 8.36 13.62
C ASP A 6 -10.80 7.34 12.49
N HIS A 7 -10.81 7.75 11.22
CA HIS A 7 -10.71 6.80 10.09
C HIS A 7 -9.29 6.26 9.82
N ILE A 8 -8.25 7.03 10.17
CA ILE A 8 -6.88 6.50 10.20
C ILE A 8 -6.75 5.54 11.37
N SER A 9 -7.27 5.94 12.54
CA SER A 9 -7.37 5.00 13.66
C SER A 9 -8.13 3.75 13.24
N ASP A 10 -9.16 3.79 12.41
CA ASP A 10 -9.85 2.58 11.95
C ASP A 10 -9.03 1.74 10.97
N PHE A 11 -8.34 2.27 9.96
CA PHE A 11 -7.44 1.42 9.14
C PHE A 11 -6.30 0.84 10.00
N PHE A 12 -5.70 1.64 10.88
CA PHE A 12 -4.65 1.14 11.77
C PHE A 12 -5.18 0.18 12.83
N THR A 13 -6.36 0.42 13.39
CA THR A 13 -6.97 -0.37 14.47
C THR A 13 -7.69 -1.58 13.89
N SER A 14 -8.63 -1.41 12.98
CA SER A 14 -9.32 -2.53 12.32
C SER A 14 -8.41 -3.33 11.38
N HIS A 15 -7.51 -2.72 10.59
CA HIS A 15 -6.64 -3.41 9.61
C HIS A 15 -5.17 -3.57 10.04
N LEU A 16 -4.65 -2.93 11.10
CA LEU A 16 -3.28 -3.17 11.61
C LEU A 16 -3.16 -3.46 13.14
N THR A 17 -4.27 -3.53 13.92
CA THR A 17 -4.25 -3.93 15.36
C THR A 17 -4.82 -5.30 15.71
N GLY A 18 -5.26 -6.10 14.74
CA GLY A 18 -5.51 -7.53 14.98
C GLY A 18 -4.23 -8.28 15.38
N PRO A 19 -4.32 -9.50 15.96
CA PRO A 19 -3.13 -10.28 16.31
C PRO A 19 -2.28 -10.50 15.06
N LEU A 20 -1.12 -9.86 15.08
CA LEU A 20 -0.09 -9.87 14.05
C LEU A 20 0.56 -11.25 13.98
N LEU A 21 0.56 -11.86 12.79
CA LEU A 21 1.14 -13.20 12.61
C LEU A 21 2.68 -13.19 12.55
N ALA A 22 3.32 -12.08 12.16
CA ALA A 22 4.77 -11.95 12.17
C ALA A 22 5.23 -10.48 12.23
N TRP A 23 6.23 -10.23 13.09
CA TRP A 23 7.06 -9.03 13.12
C TRP A 23 8.48 -9.47 12.79
N ASN A 24 9.18 -8.78 11.87
CA ASN A 24 10.56 -9.12 11.59
C ASN A 24 11.45 -8.77 12.81
N ASP A 25 12.43 -9.61 13.12
CA ASP A 25 13.29 -9.50 14.31
C ASP A 25 14.14 -8.21 14.34
N ILE A 26 14.30 -7.53 13.20
CA ILE A 26 14.93 -6.21 13.05
C ILE A 26 14.15 -5.09 13.78
N ASP A 27 12.89 -5.33 14.13
CA ASP A 27 11.99 -4.32 14.67
C ASP A 27 11.65 -4.48 16.16
N ARG A 28 12.16 -5.50 16.89
CA ARG A 28 11.84 -5.75 18.33
C ARG A 28 11.99 -4.56 19.30
N GLY A 29 12.52 -3.41 18.88
CA GLY A 29 12.60 -2.16 19.65
C GLY A 29 11.73 -0.99 19.15
N LEU A 30 10.93 -1.14 18.09
CA LEU A 30 10.10 -0.07 17.54
C LEU A 30 8.66 -0.18 18.05
N ASN A 31 8.10 0.94 18.52
CA ASN A 31 6.69 1.00 18.88
C ASN A 31 5.87 1.34 17.62
N ARG A 32 4.82 0.57 17.30
CA ARG A 32 3.90 0.85 16.18
C ARG A 32 3.44 2.30 16.15
N SER A 33 3.08 2.88 17.31
CA SER A 33 2.62 4.27 17.37
C SER A 33 3.72 5.28 17.02
N SER A 34 4.99 4.93 17.24
CA SER A 34 6.13 5.81 16.94
C SER A 34 6.51 5.83 15.46
N TYR A 35 6.29 4.73 14.73
CA TYR A 35 6.67 4.61 13.32
C TYR A 35 5.65 5.23 12.37
N PHE A 36 4.37 5.12 12.72
CA PHE A 36 3.27 5.78 12.01
C PHE A 36 2.96 7.18 12.55
N HIS A 37 3.76 7.65 13.51
CA HIS A 37 3.63 9.00 14.04
C HIS A 37 3.81 10.03 12.92
N GLY A 38 2.76 10.82 12.68
CA GLY A 38 2.72 11.83 11.62
C GLY A 38 2.14 11.36 10.28
N PHE A 39 1.64 10.12 10.18
CA PHE A 39 0.80 9.71 9.05
C PHE A 39 -0.53 10.46 9.13
N SER A 40 -0.83 11.31 8.13
CA SER A 40 -2.05 12.14 8.08
C SER A 40 -2.95 11.71 6.93
N VAL A 41 -4.21 12.19 6.94
CA VAL A 41 -5.24 11.81 5.94
C VAL A 41 -4.82 12.14 4.52
N GLY A 42 -4.03 13.19 4.33
CA GLY A 42 -3.50 13.54 3.00
C GLY A 42 -2.62 12.43 2.40
N GLY A 43 -2.02 11.56 3.21
CA GLY A 43 -1.15 10.49 2.73
C GLY A 43 -1.87 9.26 2.19
N ASN A 44 -3.12 9.00 2.56
CA ASN A 44 -3.82 7.83 2.06
C ASN A 44 -4.40 8.10 0.67
N ILE A 45 -3.64 7.84 -0.38
CA ILE A 45 -4.11 8.03 -1.76
C ILE A 45 -4.84 6.79 -2.30
N ALA A 46 -4.86 5.68 -1.57
CA ALA A 46 -5.67 4.51 -1.88
C ALA A 46 -7.18 4.72 -1.63
N ASP A 47 -7.54 5.70 -0.81
CA ASP A 47 -8.91 6.04 -0.47
C ASP A 47 -9.05 7.55 -0.22
N THR A 48 -9.10 8.32 -1.31
CA THR A 48 -9.20 9.78 -1.31
C THR A 48 -10.44 10.26 -2.05
N LYS A 49 -10.97 11.42 -1.64
CA LYS A 49 -12.15 12.08 -2.23
C LYS A 49 -11.79 13.24 -3.15
N ASP A 50 -10.59 13.79 -3.03
CA ASP A 50 -10.20 15.04 -3.68
C ASP A 50 -9.48 14.83 -5.02
N ALA A 51 -9.08 13.60 -5.31
CA ALA A 51 -8.44 13.16 -6.53
C ALA A 51 -8.73 11.67 -6.75
N PRO A 52 -8.49 11.10 -7.94
CA PRO A 52 -8.75 9.69 -8.18
C PRO A 52 -7.81 8.84 -7.33
N GLU A 53 -8.35 7.82 -6.67
CA GLU A 53 -7.53 6.88 -5.91
C GLU A 53 -6.36 6.34 -6.78
N ASN A 54 -5.24 6.05 -6.13
CA ASN A 54 -4.10 5.36 -6.76
C ASN A 54 -3.54 6.07 -8.02
N SER A 55 -3.73 7.39 -8.12
CA SER A 55 -3.29 8.21 -9.25
C SER A 55 -2.11 9.13 -8.93
N MET A 56 -1.42 9.59 -9.97
CA MET A 56 -0.37 10.62 -9.82
C MET A 56 -0.96 11.95 -9.30
N ALA A 57 -2.19 12.30 -9.70
CA ALA A 57 -2.87 13.50 -9.20
C ALA A 57 -3.11 13.43 -7.68
N ALA A 58 -3.58 12.28 -7.19
CA ALA A 58 -3.74 12.06 -5.75
C ALA A 58 -2.40 12.09 -5.01
N LEU A 59 -1.34 11.50 -5.60
CA LEU A 59 0.00 11.58 -5.03
C LEU A 59 0.50 13.03 -4.92
N GLU A 60 0.37 13.82 -5.98
CA GLU A 60 0.81 15.21 -5.96
C GLU A 60 0.01 16.06 -4.98
N LEU A 61 -1.29 15.81 -4.85
CA LEU A 61 -2.13 16.47 -3.86
C LEU A 61 -1.71 16.10 -2.44
N ALA A 62 -1.51 14.82 -2.17
CA ALA A 62 -1.03 14.29 -0.89
C ALA A 62 0.29 14.92 -0.45
N LEU A 63 1.24 15.03 -1.38
CA LEU A 63 2.59 15.52 -1.12
C LEU A 63 2.66 17.03 -0.82
N LYS A 64 1.56 17.78 -1.00
CA LYS A 64 1.46 19.18 -0.55
C LYS A 64 1.30 19.30 0.96
N SER A 65 0.68 18.31 1.61
CA SER A 65 0.30 18.36 3.03
C SER A 65 0.87 17.22 3.88
N SER A 66 1.40 16.18 3.25
CA SER A 66 1.97 15.01 3.91
C SER A 66 3.30 14.59 3.29
N LYS A 67 4.19 14.06 4.13
CA LYS A 67 5.39 13.33 3.68
C LYS A 67 5.19 11.83 3.72
N TYR A 68 4.02 11.33 4.07
CA TYR A 68 3.68 9.92 4.06
C TYR A 68 2.65 9.67 2.97
N VAL A 69 2.81 8.58 2.22
CA VAL A 69 1.85 8.18 1.18
C VAL A 69 1.58 6.68 1.25
N LEU A 70 0.33 6.28 0.99
CA LEU A 70 -0.11 4.89 0.90
C LEU A 70 -0.89 4.67 -0.39
N PHE A 71 -0.51 3.66 -1.17
CA PHE A 71 -1.20 3.26 -2.40
C PHE A 71 -1.14 1.75 -2.62
N ASP A 72 -2.12 1.24 -3.38
CA ASP A 72 -2.22 -0.16 -3.78
C ASP A 72 -1.38 -0.44 -5.03
N VAL A 73 -0.83 -1.66 -5.10
CA VAL A 73 -0.12 -2.14 -6.28
C VAL A 73 -0.58 -3.54 -6.68
N GLN A 74 -0.59 -3.79 -7.99
CA GLN A 74 -0.94 -5.05 -8.63
C GLN A 74 0.12 -5.42 -9.67
N LEU A 75 0.17 -6.70 -10.06
CA LEU A 75 1.12 -7.22 -11.04
C LEU A 75 0.50 -7.33 -12.44
N ALA A 76 1.14 -6.72 -13.43
CA ALA A 76 0.78 -6.87 -14.84
C ALA A 76 1.34 -8.18 -15.44
N SER A 77 0.86 -8.58 -16.62
CA SER A 77 1.24 -9.85 -17.26
C SER A 77 2.70 -9.92 -17.72
N ASP A 78 3.34 -8.76 -17.89
CA ASP A 78 4.76 -8.60 -18.22
C ASP A 78 5.67 -8.54 -16.98
N GLY A 79 5.11 -8.74 -15.78
CA GLY A 79 5.85 -8.78 -14.52
C GLY A 79 6.12 -7.40 -13.90
N ALA A 80 5.67 -6.32 -14.54
CA ALA A 80 5.80 -4.97 -13.97
C ALA A 80 4.66 -4.67 -13.00
N ALA A 81 4.98 -3.90 -11.95
CA ALA A 81 3.98 -3.44 -10.98
C ALA A 81 3.25 -2.17 -11.48
N VAL A 82 1.93 -2.16 -11.34
CA VAL A 82 1.04 -1.04 -11.67
C VAL A 82 0.29 -0.58 -10.42
N VAL A 83 -0.09 0.69 -10.37
CA VAL A 83 -0.76 1.28 -9.21
C VAL A 83 -2.27 1.25 -9.45
N ILE A 84 -2.89 0.18 -8.95
CA ILE A 84 -4.33 -0.03 -8.99
C ILE A 84 -4.70 -1.01 -7.88
N LYS A 85 -5.90 -0.82 -7.33
CA LYS A 85 -6.43 -1.64 -6.25
C LYS A 85 -6.96 -2.98 -6.74
N ASP A 86 -7.91 -2.90 -7.67
CA ASP A 86 -8.73 -4.04 -8.08
C ASP A 86 -8.00 -4.93 -9.10
N ALA A 87 -8.38 -6.21 -9.15
CA ALA A 87 -7.90 -7.15 -10.18
C ALA A 87 -8.40 -6.79 -11.60
N THR A 88 -9.41 -5.94 -11.72
CA THR A 88 -9.94 -5.44 -13.00
C THR A 88 -10.03 -3.92 -13.02
N THR A 89 -9.79 -3.33 -14.19
CA THR A 89 -9.68 -1.86 -14.32
C THR A 89 -11.03 -1.14 -14.44
N GLY A 90 -12.14 -1.88 -14.58
CA GLY A 90 -13.44 -1.32 -14.97
C GLY A 90 -14.08 -0.39 -13.94
N ARG A 91 -13.71 -0.45 -12.66
CA ARG A 91 -14.23 0.47 -11.64
C ARG A 91 -13.67 1.88 -11.84
N THR A 92 -12.35 2.01 -11.98
CA THR A 92 -11.61 3.27 -11.96
C THR A 92 -11.22 3.81 -13.34
N THR A 93 -11.25 2.99 -14.38
CA THR A 93 -10.82 3.38 -15.74
C THR A 93 -11.93 3.27 -16.77
N GLU A 94 -11.71 3.85 -17.95
CA GLU A 94 -12.66 3.85 -19.07
C GLU A 94 -12.85 2.48 -19.75
N LYS A 95 -11.99 1.49 -19.47
CA LYS A 95 -12.08 0.12 -20.03
C LYS A 95 -12.01 -0.90 -18.91
N ASN A 96 -12.65 -2.05 -19.11
CA ASN A 96 -12.52 -3.16 -18.17
C ASN A 96 -11.53 -4.20 -18.72
N MET A 97 -10.34 -4.26 -18.12
CA MET A 97 -9.28 -5.21 -18.43
C MET A 97 -8.89 -5.96 -17.16
N THR A 98 -8.56 -7.25 -17.29
CA THR A 98 -7.96 -8.02 -16.20
C THR A 98 -6.49 -7.64 -16.07
N VAL A 99 -6.09 -7.13 -14.91
CA VAL A 99 -4.74 -6.58 -14.68
C VAL A 99 -3.66 -7.63 -14.93
N ALA A 100 -3.79 -8.80 -14.32
CA ALA A 100 -2.83 -9.91 -14.44
C ALA A 100 -2.72 -10.51 -15.86
N GLN A 101 -3.64 -10.16 -16.78
CA GLN A 101 -3.64 -10.63 -18.17
C GLN A 101 -3.22 -9.53 -19.16
N SER A 102 -2.93 -8.32 -18.67
CA SER A 102 -2.65 -7.15 -19.49
C SER A 102 -1.24 -6.66 -19.28
N SER A 103 -0.58 -6.18 -20.35
CA SER A 103 0.75 -5.59 -20.23
C SER A 103 0.71 -4.28 -19.45
N SER A 104 1.79 -3.96 -18.74
CA SER A 104 1.91 -2.68 -18.02
C SER A 104 1.80 -1.49 -18.96
N VAL A 105 2.28 -1.63 -20.21
CA VAL A 105 2.21 -0.62 -21.26
C VAL A 105 0.78 -0.33 -21.69
N ASP A 106 -0.07 -1.34 -21.78
CA ASP A 106 -1.47 -1.15 -22.16
C ASP A 106 -2.30 -0.64 -20.99
N LEU A 107 -2.01 -1.11 -19.77
CA LEU A 107 -2.64 -0.59 -18.55
C LEU A 107 -2.32 0.89 -18.34
N ALA A 108 -1.08 1.32 -18.55
CA ALA A 108 -0.66 2.71 -18.38
C ALA A 108 -1.29 3.70 -19.38
N LYS A 109 -1.94 3.21 -20.44
CA LYS A 109 -2.68 4.04 -21.40
C LYS A 109 -4.15 4.23 -21.02
N LEU A 110 -4.65 3.50 -20.03
CA LEU A 110 -6.06 3.58 -19.64
C LEU A 110 -6.31 4.88 -18.88
N ASN A 111 -7.20 5.73 -19.38
CA ASN A 111 -7.59 6.92 -18.64
C ASN A 111 -8.46 6.55 -17.45
N LEU A 112 -8.22 7.26 -16.35
CA LEU A 112 -9.07 7.22 -15.17
C LEU A 112 -10.40 7.90 -15.52
N LYS A 113 -11.52 7.35 -15.02
CA LYS A 113 -12.88 7.85 -15.35
C LYS A 113 -13.12 9.31 -14.96
N THR A 114 -12.35 9.81 -14.02
CA THR A 114 -12.37 11.20 -13.55
C THR A 114 -11.70 12.17 -14.52
N GLY A 115 -10.92 11.68 -15.49
CA GLY A 115 -10.17 12.48 -16.45
C GLY A 115 -8.81 13.00 -15.96
N GLU A 116 -8.43 12.73 -14.72
CA GLU A 116 -7.17 13.23 -14.13
C GLU A 116 -5.99 12.27 -14.33
N GLY A 117 -5.75 11.88 -15.58
CA GLY A 117 -4.61 11.06 -16.01
C GLY A 117 -4.93 9.59 -16.26
N THR A 118 -3.89 8.75 -16.21
CA THR A 118 -3.95 7.31 -16.51
C THR A 118 -3.50 6.47 -15.32
N VAL A 119 -3.66 5.15 -15.42
CA VAL A 119 -3.12 4.20 -14.42
C VAL A 119 -1.60 4.35 -14.31
N PRO A 120 -1.05 4.73 -13.14
CA PRO A 120 0.39 4.91 -12.99
C PRO A 120 1.14 3.57 -12.94
N LEU A 121 2.40 3.58 -13.38
CA LEU A 121 3.34 2.51 -13.05
C LEU A 121 3.89 2.73 -11.64
N PHE A 122 4.17 1.63 -10.93
CA PHE A 122 4.77 1.68 -9.60
C PHE A 122 6.05 2.51 -9.56
N LYS A 123 6.93 2.31 -10.55
CA LYS A 123 8.21 3.02 -10.65
C LYS A 123 8.04 4.54 -10.72
N ASP A 124 7.02 5.02 -11.43
CA ASP A 124 6.78 6.45 -11.64
C ASP A 124 6.33 7.10 -10.32
N MET A 125 5.45 6.41 -9.58
CA MET A 125 5.01 6.84 -8.25
C MET A 125 6.19 6.87 -7.26
N MET A 126 7.05 5.86 -7.28
CA MET A 126 8.24 5.80 -6.43
C MET A 126 9.26 6.89 -6.74
N ASP A 127 9.50 7.18 -8.01
CA ASP A 127 10.40 8.25 -8.42
C ASP A 127 9.90 9.62 -7.94
N LYS A 128 8.57 9.85 -8.05
CA LYS A 128 7.94 11.06 -7.49
C LYS A 128 8.07 11.15 -5.98
N CYS A 129 7.89 10.02 -5.29
CA CYS A 129 8.08 9.94 -3.84
C CYS A 129 9.52 10.27 -3.45
N ARG A 130 10.52 9.76 -4.19
CA ARG A 130 11.94 10.09 -3.97
C ARG A 130 12.20 11.58 -4.10
N GLU A 131 11.69 12.18 -5.18
CA GLU A 131 11.84 13.61 -5.48
C GLU A 131 11.35 14.48 -4.32
N LYS A 132 10.25 14.07 -3.67
CA LYS A 132 9.64 14.79 -2.55
C LYS A 132 10.09 14.33 -1.16
N GLU A 133 11.04 13.39 -1.10
CA GLU A 133 11.47 12.70 0.10
C GLU A 133 10.31 12.11 0.92
N ALA A 134 9.31 11.58 0.23
CA ALA A 134 8.15 10.96 0.83
C ALA A 134 8.47 9.57 1.38
N LYS A 135 7.81 9.25 2.47
CA LYS A 135 7.75 7.92 3.06
C LYS A 135 6.60 7.15 2.45
N VAL A 136 6.90 5.97 1.93
CA VAL A 136 5.92 5.19 1.15
C VAL A 136 5.47 3.97 1.93
N VAL A 137 4.17 3.72 1.90
CA VAL A 137 3.51 2.51 2.34
C VAL A 137 2.87 1.86 1.12
N LEU A 138 3.36 0.69 0.74
CA LEU A 138 2.78 -0.07 -0.38
C LEU A 138 1.77 -1.06 0.17
N GLN A 139 0.54 -1.04 -0.35
CA GLN A 139 -0.47 -2.05 -0.06
C GLN A 139 -0.51 -3.09 -1.18
N VAL A 140 -0.26 -4.34 -0.82
CA VAL A 140 -0.30 -5.48 -1.75
C VAL A 140 -1.47 -6.36 -1.34
N GLN A 141 -2.49 -6.54 -2.19
CA GLN A 141 -3.70 -7.29 -1.84
C GLN A 141 -3.62 -8.79 -2.12
N GLU A 142 -2.74 -9.20 -3.03
CA GLU A 142 -2.53 -10.59 -3.39
C GLU A 142 -1.15 -11.05 -2.91
N ASN A 143 -1.05 -12.28 -2.39
CA ASN A 143 0.24 -12.88 -2.01
C ASN A 143 1.04 -13.33 -3.26
N SER A 144 1.23 -12.41 -4.20
CA SER A 144 1.99 -12.62 -5.43
C SER A 144 3.48 -12.50 -5.13
N GLN A 145 4.16 -13.65 -5.07
CA GLN A 145 5.62 -13.68 -4.90
C GLN A 145 6.34 -12.90 -6.02
N ALA A 146 5.80 -12.93 -7.23
CA ALA A 146 6.34 -12.18 -8.37
C ALA A 146 6.22 -10.65 -8.17
N LEU A 147 5.09 -10.18 -7.63
CA LEU A 147 4.91 -8.76 -7.32
C LEU A 147 5.85 -8.29 -6.23
N LEU A 148 5.93 -9.08 -5.15
CA LEU A 148 6.86 -8.80 -4.07
C LEU A 148 8.29 -8.74 -4.62
N ALA A 149 8.68 -9.72 -5.45
CA ALA A 149 9.98 -9.76 -6.11
C ALA A 149 10.28 -8.51 -6.94
N GLU A 150 9.35 -8.08 -7.79
CA GLU A 150 9.49 -6.86 -8.59
C GLU A 150 9.70 -5.62 -7.69
N ILE A 151 8.88 -5.46 -6.65
CA ILE A 151 8.98 -4.34 -5.71
C ILE A 151 10.37 -4.32 -5.05
N SER A 152 10.81 -5.45 -4.51
CA SER A 152 12.09 -5.50 -3.80
C SER A 152 13.28 -5.34 -4.72
N ASP A 153 13.24 -5.93 -5.92
CA ASP A 153 14.28 -5.74 -6.93
C ASP A 153 14.42 -4.28 -7.31
N TYR A 154 13.28 -3.61 -7.59
CA TYR A 154 13.27 -2.19 -7.91
C TYR A 154 13.86 -1.34 -6.78
N VAL A 155 13.43 -1.60 -5.54
CA VAL A 155 13.87 -0.84 -4.37
C VAL A 155 15.34 -1.10 -4.07
N ARG A 156 15.80 -2.34 -4.15
CA ARG A 156 17.21 -2.68 -3.93
C ARG A 156 18.12 -2.02 -4.95
N LYS A 157 17.69 -1.95 -6.22
CA LYS A 157 18.46 -1.33 -7.31
C LYS A 157 18.47 0.20 -7.20
N ASN A 158 17.33 0.82 -6.86
CA ASN A 158 17.14 2.25 -7.03
C ASN A 158 16.93 3.07 -5.74
N PHE A 159 16.64 2.42 -4.61
CA PHE A 159 16.20 3.04 -3.34
C PHE A 159 16.88 2.43 -2.09
N VAL A 160 18.03 1.80 -2.24
CA VAL A 160 18.71 1.09 -1.13
C VAL A 160 19.10 2.00 0.03
N LYS A 161 19.37 3.28 -0.23
CA LYS A 161 19.73 4.25 0.82
C LYS A 161 18.49 4.63 1.63
N GLU A 162 17.39 4.91 0.94
CA GLU A 162 16.09 5.27 1.48
C GLU A 162 15.52 4.12 2.32
N ALA A 163 15.59 2.89 1.79
CA ALA A 163 15.25 1.66 2.49
C ALA A 163 16.03 1.51 3.81
N LYS A 164 17.36 1.66 3.77
CA LYS A 164 18.22 1.60 4.97
C LYS A 164 17.91 2.70 5.98
N SER A 165 17.56 3.90 5.51
CA SER A 165 17.12 5.01 6.36
C SER A 165 15.69 4.87 6.87
N ARG A 166 15.03 3.74 6.57
CA ARG A 166 13.66 3.41 6.99
C ARG A 166 12.63 4.44 6.52
N LYS A 167 12.87 5.03 5.34
CA LYS A 167 11.94 5.94 4.66
C LYS A 167 10.88 5.17 3.82
N MET A 168 10.86 3.84 3.83
CA MET A 168 9.94 3.06 3.00
C MET A 168 9.45 1.82 3.75
N MET A 169 8.20 1.44 3.55
CA MET A 169 7.58 0.27 4.16
C MET A 169 6.67 -0.45 3.18
N VAL A 170 6.68 -1.78 3.20
CA VAL A 170 5.77 -2.63 2.42
C VAL A 170 4.76 -3.29 3.35
N VAL A 171 3.47 -3.05 3.11
CA VAL A 171 2.36 -3.71 3.80
C VAL A 171 1.75 -4.72 2.84
N ALA A 172 2.04 -5.99 3.08
CA ALA A 172 1.46 -7.08 2.32
C ALA A 172 0.24 -7.64 3.05
N LEU A 173 -0.94 -7.49 2.45
CA LEU A 173 -2.17 -8.09 2.92
C LEU A 173 -2.32 -9.48 2.27
N ASP A 174 -2.88 -10.42 3.03
CA ASP A 174 -2.97 -11.86 2.72
C ASP A 174 -1.63 -12.60 2.53
N ALA A 175 -0.51 -11.99 2.94
CA ALA A 175 0.84 -12.55 2.85
C ALA A 175 1.27 -13.38 4.07
N ASP A 176 0.40 -14.26 4.57
CA ASP A 176 0.70 -15.09 5.74
C ASP A 176 1.46 -16.38 5.42
N SER A 177 1.70 -16.66 4.14
CA SER A 177 2.49 -17.81 3.76
C SER A 177 3.92 -17.63 4.27
N LYS A 178 4.43 -18.65 4.97
CA LYS A 178 5.82 -18.71 5.44
C LYS A 178 6.85 -18.40 4.32
N PRO A 179 6.62 -18.80 3.05
CA PRO A 179 7.43 -18.35 1.93
C PRO A 179 7.45 -16.83 1.73
N ALA A 180 6.30 -16.15 1.77
CA ALA A 180 6.23 -14.70 1.61
C ALA A 180 6.90 -13.97 2.78
N GLN A 181 6.70 -14.44 4.01
CA GLN A 181 7.37 -13.88 5.19
C GLN A 181 8.88 -14.08 5.18
N ASN A 182 9.36 -15.30 4.87
CA ASN A 182 10.79 -15.58 4.76
C ASN A 182 11.42 -14.81 3.60
N TRP A 183 10.70 -14.68 2.49
CA TRP A 183 11.18 -13.92 1.35
C TRP A 183 11.28 -12.42 1.68
N LEU A 184 10.27 -11.85 2.34
CA LEU A 184 10.34 -10.47 2.85
C LEU A 184 11.49 -10.31 3.85
N HIS A 185 11.70 -11.29 4.73
CA HIS A 185 12.82 -11.31 5.67
C HIS A 185 14.19 -11.31 4.97
N ASP A 186 14.35 -12.16 3.95
CA ASP A 186 15.64 -12.42 3.30
C ASP A 186 15.98 -11.37 2.23
N VAL A 187 14.98 -10.79 1.58
CA VAL A 187 15.16 -9.85 0.48
C VAL A 187 14.96 -8.39 0.93
N ALA A 188 14.03 -8.14 1.85
CA ALA A 188 13.72 -6.79 2.28
C ALA A 188 14.62 -6.40 3.46
N LYS A 189 15.73 -5.70 3.16
CA LYS A 189 16.37 -4.78 4.13
C LYS A 189 15.51 -3.52 4.35
N ILE A 190 14.20 -3.67 4.28
CA ILE A 190 13.16 -2.65 4.27
C ILE A 190 12.14 -3.12 5.32
N PRO A 191 11.62 -2.23 6.18
CA PRO A 191 10.50 -2.55 7.06
C PRO A 191 9.30 -3.13 6.27
N TYR A 192 8.74 -4.24 6.75
CA TYR A 192 7.54 -4.84 6.15
C TYR A 192 6.54 -5.35 7.20
N PHE A 193 5.28 -5.49 6.77
CA PHE A 193 4.18 -5.99 7.58
C PHE A 193 3.36 -7.00 6.78
N THR A 194 2.91 -8.08 7.42
CA THR A 194 2.00 -9.07 6.82
C THR A 194 0.74 -9.26 7.66
N ARG A 195 -0.46 -9.31 7.05
CA ARG A 195 -1.71 -9.68 7.75
C ARG A 195 -2.66 -10.50 6.88
N ASN A 196 -3.25 -11.54 7.44
CA ASN A 196 -4.30 -12.35 6.80
C ASN A 196 -5.68 -11.68 6.93
N LEU A 197 -6.41 -11.51 5.82
CA LEU A 197 -7.75 -10.89 5.79
C LEU A 197 -8.89 -11.90 6.03
N LYS A 198 -8.68 -13.21 5.79
CA LYS A 198 -9.67 -14.28 5.98
C LYS A 198 -10.03 -14.53 7.45
N ASN A 199 -9.18 -14.10 8.38
CA ASN A 199 -9.45 -14.22 9.82
C ASN A 199 -10.37 -13.10 10.35
N MET A 200 -10.92 -12.22 9.50
CA MET A 200 -11.77 -11.09 9.92
C MET A 200 -13.28 -11.41 10.02
N ASP A 201 -13.73 -12.59 9.59
CA ASP A 201 -15.14 -13.03 9.77
C ASP A 201 -15.52 -13.28 11.25
N GLY A 202 -14.56 -13.23 12.17
CA GLY A 202 -14.78 -13.39 13.62
C GLY A 202 -15.09 -12.10 14.38
N ALA A 203 -14.94 -10.92 13.79
CA ALA A 203 -15.22 -9.65 14.46
C ALA A 203 -16.70 -9.25 14.26
N LYS A 204 -17.62 -10.11 14.73
CA LYS A 204 -19.01 -9.68 14.93
C LYS A 204 -19.04 -8.65 16.05
N HIS A 205 -19.69 -7.53 15.79
CA HIS A 205 -20.05 -6.49 16.74
C HIS A 205 -20.40 -7.09 18.11
N THR A 206 -19.54 -6.87 19.11
CA THR A 206 -20.01 -6.81 20.49
C THR A 206 -20.63 -5.43 20.68
N GLU A 207 -21.93 -5.34 20.39
CA GLU A 207 -22.76 -4.29 20.98
C GLU A 207 -22.56 -4.34 22.50
N ALA A 208 -22.22 -3.20 23.08
CA ALA A 208 -22.15 -3.02 24.51
C ALA A 208 -23.54 -3.23 25.10
N ALA A 209 -23.77 -4.39 25.71
CA ALA A 209 -24.82 -4.55 26.69
C ALA A 209 -24.50 -3.61 27.86
N LYS A 210 -25.35 -2.60 28.04
CA LYS A 210 -25.41 -1.80 29.27
C LYS A 210 -26.10 -2.65 30.35
N GLU A 211 -25.32 -3.08 31.33
CA GLU A 211 -25.72 -3.20 32.74
C GLU A 211 -25.05 -1.98 33.42
N GLU A 212 -25.65 -1.12 34.24
CA GLU A 212 -26.92 -1.07 34.97
C GLU A 212 -27.59 0.31 34.80
#